data_AF-A0A955WRR4-F1
#
_entry.id   AF-A0A955WRR4-F1
#
_cell.length_a   1.000
_cell.length_b   1.000
_cell.length_c   1.000
_cell.angle_alpha   90.00
_cell.angle_beta   90.00
_cell.angle_gamma   90.00
#
_symmetry.space_group_name_H-M   'P 1'
#
loop_
_entity.id
_entity.type
_entity.pdbx_description
1 polymer ?
#
loop_
_entity_poly.entity_id
_entity_poly.type
_entity_poly.pdbx_seq_one_letter_code
_entity_poly.pdbx_strand_id
1 'polypeptide(L)'
;MRPTVILRACPDYDVERIERLAFEGLETLGLTPHGRVLCKPNVVASGKHFPHAHTRAEFMEGVLKALRRKGQGITELAVGERCGITMPTRFAYRGAGYYAMARRVGGVTLHHFDEVAQVEIPMYHPERLRDSLFTPEPVATADFFVNCPKFKAHP
;
A
#
# COMPACT_ATOMS: atom_id res chain seq x y z
N MET A 1 -13.51 18.85 -3.18
CA MET A 1 -13.02 18.10 -4.37
C MET A 1 -14.17 17.20 -4.84
N ARG A 2 -14.45 17.10 -6.14
CA ARG A 2 -15.46 16.16 -6.64
C ARG A 2 -14.84 14.75 -6.67
N PRO A 3 -15.51 13.72 -6.12
CA PRO A 3 -15.03 12.34 -6.27
C PRO A 3 -14.81 12.03 -7.75
N THR A 4 -13.58 11.64 -8.09
CA THR A 4 -13.17 11.36 -9.47
C THR A 4 -12.71 9.92 -9.55
N VAL A 5 -13.30 9.16 -10.48
CA VAL A 5 -12.97 7.75 -10.72
C VAL A 5 -12.28 7.63 -12.06
N ILE A 6 -11.12 7.00 -12.08
CA ILE A 6 -10.32 6.78 -13.29
C ILE A 6 -10.27 5.27 -13.53
N LEU A 7 -10.81 4.84 -14.67
CA LEU A 7 -10.71 3.45 -15.14
C LEU A 7 -9.73 3.39 -16.32
N ARG A 8 -8.87 2.37 -16.32
CA ARG A 8 -7.85 2.14 -17.36
C ARG A 8 -7.74 0.65 -17.65
N ALA A 9 -7.58 0.31 -18.92
CA ALA A 9 -7.30 -1.06 -19.33
C ALA A 9 -5.83 -1.41 -19.03
N CYS A 10 -5.62 -2.44 -18.23
CA CYS A 10 -4.31 -3.02 -17.94
C CYS A 10 -4.48 -4.55 -17.87
N PRO A 11 -4.45 -5.24 -19.03
CA PRO A 11 -4.74 -6.68 -19.08
C PRO A 11 -3.65 -7.52 -18.40
N ASP A 12 -2.42 -7.00 -18.37
CA ASP A 12 -1.24 -7.69 -17.85
C ASP A 12 -0.61 -6.93 -16.69
N TYR A 13 0.20 -7.65 -15.91
CA TYR A 13 0.99 -7.11 -14.80
C TYR A 13 2.33 -6.53 -15.29
N ASP A 14 2.30 -5.73 -16.36
CA ASP A 14 3.46 -5.02 -16.88
C ASP A 14 3.79 -3.80 -16.01
N VAL A 15 4.99 -3.78 -15.43
CA VAL A 15 5.39 -2.77 -14.44
C VAL A 15 5.43 -1.37 -15.03
N GLU A 16 5.97 -1.22 -16.25
CA GLU A 16 6.11 0.09 -16.90
C GLU A 16 4.75 0.68 -17.29
N ARG A 17 3.83 -0.17 -17.77
CA ARG A 17 2.44 0.23 -18.02
C ARG A 17 1.77 0.66 -16.73
N ILE A 18 1.89 -0.09 -15.65
CA ILE A 18 1.27 0.25 -14.36
C ILE A 18 1.84 1.57 -13.82
N GLU A 19 3.16 1.76 -13.90
CA GLU A 19 3.81 3.01 -13.52
C GLU A 19 3.23 4.21 -14.29
N ARG A 20 3.17 4.11 -15.63
CA ARG A 20 2.64 5.17 -16.46
C ARG A 20 1.18 5.49 -16.11
N LEU A 21 0.33 4.47 -15.96
CA LEU A 21 -1.08 4.66 -15.62
C LEU A 21 -1.27 5.27 -14.23
N ALA A 22 -0.46 4.87 -13.24
CA ALA A 22 -0.49 5.45 -11.90
C ALA A 22 0.00 6.90 -11.91
N PHE A 23 1.06 7.20 -12.67
CA PHE A 23 1.58 8.57 -12.83
C PHE A 23 0.54 9.49 -13.48
N GLU A 24 -0.07 9.08 -14.59
CA GLU A 24 -1.16 9.84 -15.24
C GLU A 24 -2.36 10.05 -14.31
N GLY A 25 -2.66 9.06 -13.46
CA GLY A 25 -3.68 9.17 -12.43
C GLY A 25 -3.35 10.26 -11.42
N LEU A 26 -2.11 10.31 -10.92
CA LEU A 26 -1.65 11.37 -10.01
C LEU A 26 -1.71 12.75 -10.67
N GLU A 27 -1.30 12.87 -11.93
CA GLU A 27 -1.42 14.12 -12.71
C GLU A 27 -2.87 14.58 -12.86
N THR A 28 -3.76 13.66 -13.26
CA THR A 28 -5.18 13.95 -13.46
C THR A 28 -5.85 14.41 -12.14
N LEU A 29 -5.43 13.84 -11.02
CA LEU A 29 -5.95 14.19 -9.70
C LEU A 29 -5.24 15.41 -9.07
N GLY A 30 -4.17 15.92 -9.69
CA GLY A 30 -3.37 17.01 -9.14
C GLY A 30 -2.66 16.65 -7.83
N LEU A 31 -2.27 15.39 -7.66
CA LEU A 31 -1.67 14.87 -6.43
C LEU A 31 -0.14 14.79 -6.54
N THR A 32 0.55 15.27 -5.50
CA THR A 32 2.01 15.17 -5.36
C THR A 32 2.35 14.45 -4.05
N PRO A 33 2.91 13.23 -4.12
CA PRO A 33 3.40 12.53 -2.93
C PRO A 33 4.51 13.33 -2.24
N HIS A 34 4.51 13.37 -0.91
CA HIS A 34 5.48 14.14 -0.11
C HIS A 34 5.64 13.52 1.28
N GLY A 35 6.73 13.87 1.98
CA GLY A 35 6.99 13.41 3.34
C GLY A 35 7.11 11.88 3.43
N ARG A 36 6.46 11.28 4.42
CA ARG A 36 6.33 9.84 4.57
C ARG A 36 5.18 9.30 3.72
N VAL A 37 5.56 8.65 2.63
CA VAL A 37 4.63 8.03 1.69
C VAL A 37 4.46 6.56 2.06
N LEU A 38 3.25 6.15 2.41
CA LEU A 38 2.92 4.76 2.76
C LEU A 38 1.94 4.16 1.76
N CYS A 39 2.33 3.05 1.13
CA CYS A 39 1.45 2.23 0.32
C CYS A 39 0.94 1.02 1.11
N LYS A 40 -0.37 0.84 1.18
CA LYS A 40 -1.03 -0.28 1.83
C LYS A 40 -1.61 -1.26 0.79
N PRO A 41 -0.96 -2.40 0.50
CA PRO A 41 -1.52 -3.44 -0.36
C PRO A 41 -2.53 -4.33 0.38
N ASN A 42 -3.34 -5.12 -0.32
CA ASN A 42 -3.97 -6.29 0.31
C ASN A 42 -2.99 -7.48 0.28
N VAL A 43 -2.54 -8.00 1.43
CA VAL A 43 -1.71 -9.22 1.51
C VAL A 43 -2.24 -10.14 2.60
N VAL A 44 -3.22 -10.99 2.27
CA VAL A 44 -3.86 -11.90 3.24
C VAL A 44 -2.97 -13.12 3.49
N ALA A 45 -2.54 -13.76 2.40
CA ALA A 45 -1.67 -14.94 2.43
C ALA A 45 -0.88 -15.07 1.11
N SER A 46 0.13 -15.93 1.11
CA SER A 46 0.94 -16.20 -0.08
C SER A 46 1.50 -17.62 -0.08
N GLY A 47 2.20 -17.99 -1.16
CA GLY A 47 2.78 -19.31 -1.35
C GLY A 47 1.90 -20.24 -2.20
N LYS A 48 2.32 -21.51 -2.30
CA LYS A 48 1.73 -22.49 -3.23
C LYS A 48 0.21 -22.64 -3.09
N HIS A 49 -0.31 -22.60 -1.87
CA HIS A 49 -1.74 -22.74 -1.60
C HIS A 49 -2.53 -21.44 -1.72
N PHE A 50 -1.85 -20.29 -1.76
CA PHE A 50 -2.46 -18.96 -1.82
C PHE A 50 -1.80 -18.09 -2.91
N PRO A 51 -1.78 -18.54 -4.18
CA PRO A 51 -1.03 -17.87 -5.24
C PRO A 51 -1.56 -16.47 -5.58
N HIS A 52 -2.81 -16.16 -5.17
CA HIS A 52 -3.52 -14.95 -5.55
C HIS A 52 -4.16 -14.22 -4.36
N ALA A 53 -3.87 -14.62 -3.12
CA ALA A 53 -4.44 -13.99 -1.92
C ALA A 53 -3.68 -12.71 -1.48
N HIS A 54 -3.07 -12.02 -2.45
CA HIS A 54 -2.31 -10.79 -2.26
C HIS A 54 -2.38 -9.92 -3.52
N THR A 55 -2.06 -8.64 -3.34
CA THR A 55 -1.81 -7.67 -4.41
C THR A 55 -0.49 -8.06 -5.07
N ARG A 56 -0.47 -8.14 -6.39
CA ARG A 56 0.71 -8.58 -7.13
C ARG A 56 1.89 -7.62 -6.93
N ALA A 57 3.08 -8.18 -6.75
CA ALA A 57 4.29 -7.39 -6.53
C ALA A 57 4.60 -6.47 -7.72
N GLU A 58 4.29 -6.89 -8.94
CA GLU A 58 4.48 -6.08 -10.16
C GLU A 58 3.58 -4.84 -10.17
N PHE A 59 2.33 -4.98 -9.68
CA PHE A 59 1.44 -3.83 -9.52
C PHE A 59 1.99 -2.83 -8.50
N MET A 60 2.43 -3.34 -7.34
CA MET A 60 3.06 -2.50 -6.33
C MET A 60 4.33 -1.83 -6.86
N GLU A 61 5.15 -2.54 -7.63
CA GLU A 61 6.36 -2.01 -8.23
C GLU A 61 6.07 -0.79 -9.12
N GLY A 62 5.08 -0.90 -10.01
CA GLY A 62 4.68 0.20 -10.89
C GLY A 62 4.15 1.40 -10.11
N VAL A 63 3.30 1.17 -9.09
CA VAL A 63 2.78 2.23 -8.23
C VAL A 63 3.90 2.95 -7.47
N LEU A 64 4.84 2.21 -6.88
CA LEU A 64 5.96 2.80 -6.13
C LEU A 64 6.87 3.64 -7.03
N LYS A 65 7.16 3.18 -8.25
CA LYS A 65 7.95 3.95 -9.22
C LYS A 65 7.23 5.25 -9.60
N ALA A 66 5.91 5.20 -9.83
CA ALA A 66 5.11 6.38 -10.16
C ALA A 66 5.10 7.40 -9.01
N LEU A 67 4.92 6.93 -7.77
CA LEU A 67 4.94 7.79 -6.59
C LEU A 67 6.29 8.46 -6.39
N ARG A 68 7.39 7.70 -6.56
CA ARG A 68 8.75 8.26 -6.50
C ARG A 68 8.96 9.32 -7.58
N ARG A 69 8.54 9.03 -8.82
CA ARG A 69 8.75 9.92 -9.96
C ARG A 69 7.98 11.23 -9.82
N LYS A 70 6.74 11.18 -9.31
CA LYS A 70 5.88 12.37 -9.12
C LYS A 70 6.21 13.12 -7.83
N GLY A 71 6.72 12.42 -6.83
CA GLY A 71 6.87 12.96 -5.48
C GLY A 71 7.89 14.08 -5.36
N GLN A 72 7.68 14.93 -4.36
CA GLN A 72 8.58 16.03 -4.00
C GLN A 72 8.82 15.99 -2.49
N GLY A 73 10.09 16.06 -2.07
CA GLY A 73 10.44 16.03 -0.65
C GLY A 73 9.99 14.75 0.07
N ILE A 74 10.00 13.60 -0.61
CA ILE A 74 9.74 12.31 0.03
C ILE A 74 10.90 12.01 1.00
N THR A 75 10.57 11.87 2.28
CA THR A 75 11.52 11.47 3.33
C THR A 75 11.53 9.96 3.56
N GLU A 76 10.41 9.28 3.23
CA GLU A 76 10.30 7.84 3.24
C GLU A 76 9.31 7.37 2.17
N LEU A 77 9.65 6.30 1.45
CA LEU A 77 8.70 5.56 0.61
C LEU A 77 8.57 4.15 1.17
N ALA A 78 7.37 3.78 1.62
CA ALA A 78 7.15 2.54 2.35
C ALA A 78 5.97 1.73 1.81
N VAL A 79 6.00 0.43 2.11
CA VAL A 79 4.89 -0.49 1.94
C VAL A 79 4.58 -1.12 3.30
N GLY A 80 3.33 -1.08 3.73
CA GLY A 80 2.92 -1.59 5.03
C GLY A 80 1.63 -2.38 4.99
N GLU A 81 1.61 -3.52 5.67
CA GLU A 81 0.42 -4.37 5.78
C GLU A 81 0.46 -5.24 7.05
N ARG A 82 -0.71 -5.74 7.44
CA ARG A 82 -0.86 -6.87 8.36
C ARG A 82 -1.52 -8.04 7.63
N CYS A 83 -0.86 -9.19 7.56
CA CYS A 83 -1.46 -10.35 6.90
C CYS A 83 -2.50 -11.08 7.79
N GLY A 84 -2.95 -12.26 7.33
CA GLY A 84 -3.92 -13.09 8.05
C GLY A 84 -3.57 -13.30 9.53
N ILE A 85 -4.62 -13.43 10.36
CA ILE A 85 -4.49 -13.65 11.81
C ILE A 85 -3.61 -14.88 12.05
N THR A 86 -2.77 -14.82 13.10
CA THR A 86 -1.78 -15.83 13.53
C THR A 86 -0.57 -16.07 12.59
N MET A 87 -0.49 -15.37 11.47
CA MET A 87 0.67 -15.45 10.55
C MET A 87 1.52 -14.17 10.63
N PRO A 88 2.86 -14.28 10.76
CA PRO A 88 3.75 -13.12 10.66
C PRO A 88 3.73 -12.54 9.24
N THR A 89 3.57 -11.22 9.11
CA THR A 89 3.47 -10.56 7.79
C THR A 89 4.71 -10.80 6.93
N ARG A 90 5.88 -10.91 7.55
CA ARG A 90 7.13 -11.26 6.86
C ARG A 90 7.05 -12.54 6.03
N PHE A 91 6.26 -13.53 6.45
CA PHE A 91 6.08 -14.78 5.71
C PHE A 91 5.24 -14.54 4.45
N ALA A 92 4.14 -13.79 4.60
CA ALA A 92 3.28 -13.43 3.48
C ALA A 92 4.01 -12.54 2.45
N TYR A 93 4.84 -11.58 2.91
CA TYR A 93 5.67 -10.77 2.03
C TYR A 93 6.71 -11.60 1.27
N ARG A 94 7.30 -12.62 1.91
CA ARG A 94 8.27 -13.51 1.26
C ARG A 94 7.63 -14.28 0.12
N GLY A 95 6.52 -14.96 0.37
CA GLY A 95 5.84 -15.75 -0.66
C GLY A 95 5.16 -14.90 -1.74
N ALA A 96 4.81 -13.64 -1.45
CA ALA A 96 4.29 -12.68 -2.42
C ALA A 96 5.39 -11.96 -3.23
N GLY A 97 6.67 -12.19 -2.94
CA GLY A 97 7.79 -11.59 -3.68
C GLY A 97 8.09 -10.13 -3.33
N TYR A 98 7.57 -9.61 -2.22
CA TYR A 98 7.67 -8.18 -1.86
C TYR A 98 9.10 -7.75 -1.54
N TYR A 99 9.89 -8.61 -0.89
CA TYR A 99 11.30 -8.31 -0.63
C TYR A 99 12.12 -8.18 -1.91
N ALA A 100 11.86 -9.01 -2.92
CA ALA A 100 12.53 -8.92 -4.21
C ALA A 100 12.12 -7.65 -4.96
N MET A 101 10.83 -7.33 -4.92
CA MET A 101 10.29 -6.08 -5.48
C MET A 101 10.90 -4.84 -4.81
N ALA A 102 10.94 -4.79 -3.47
CA ALA A 102 11.52 -3.67 -2.74
C ALA A 102 13.00 -3.46 -3.08
N ARG A 103 13.77 -4.55 -3.29
CA ARG A 103 15.16 -4.47 -3.78
C ARG A 103 15.27 -3.90 -5.20
N ARG A 104 14.37 -4.30 -6.12
CA ARG A 104 14.36 -3.78 -7.50
C ARG A 104 13.99 -2.30 -7.56
N VAL A 105 13.01 -1.87 -6.75
CA VAL A 105 12.67 -0.45 -6.63
C VAL A 105 13.81 0.32 -5.95
N GLY A 106 14.46 -0.29 -4.94
CA GLY A 106 15.49 0.34 -4.09
C GLY A 106 14.88 1.38 -3.15
N GLY A 107 15.47 1.62 -1.97
CA GLY A 107 14.99 2.69 -1.07
C GLY A 107 13.51 2.61 -0.68
N VAL A 108 12.96 1.38 -0.53
CA VAL A 108 11.59 1.15 -0.05
C VAL A 108 11.63 0.44 1.29
N THR A 109 11.01 1.03 2.31
CA THR A 109 10.83 0.40 3.63
C THR A 109 9.66 -0.58 3.58
N LEU A 110 9.84 -1.80 4.10
CA LEU A 110 8.75 -2.76 4.29
C LEU A 110 8.35 -2.80 5.76
N HIS A 111 7.23 -2.17 6.09
CA HIS A 111 6.63 -2.24 7.41
C HIS A 111 5.77 -3.50 7.55
N HIS A 112 5.99 -4.25 8.62
CA HIS A 112 5.12 -5.35 9.04
C HIS A 112 4.28 -4.84 10.20
N PHE A 113 2.99 -4.60 9.98
CA PHE A 113 2.16 -3.90 10.96
C PHE A 113 1.96 -4.68 12.27
N ASP A 114 2.16 -5.99 12.26
CA ASP A 114 2.20 -6.85 13.44
C ASP A 114 3.51 -6.75 14.25
N GLU A 115 4.52 -6.01 13.75
CA GLU A 115 5.86 -5.91 14.33
C GLU A 115 6.29 -4.46 14.58
N VAL A 116 5.39 -3.50 14.39
CA VAL A 116 5.60 -2.08 14.69
C VAL A 116 4.73 -1.64 15.86
N ALA A 117 5.10 -0.52 16.49
CA ALA A 117 4.31 0.07 17.55
C ALA A 117 2.87 0.34 17.07
N GLN A 118 1.90 -0.01 17.91
CA GLN A 118 0.52 0.41 17.73
C GLN A 118 0.31 1.68 18.55
N VAL A 119 -0.29 2.69 17.94
CA VAL A 119 -0.61 3.97 18.58
C VAL A 119 -2.11 4.11 18.70
N GLU A 120 -2.55 4.66 19.83
CA GLU A 120 -3.95 4.95 20.08
C GLU A 120 -4.37 6.23 19.35
N ILE A 121 -5.43 6.13 18.55
CA ILE A 121 -6.02 7.23 17.80
C ILE A 121 -7.39 7.53 18.42
N PRO A 122 -7.56 8.69 19.07
CA PRO A 122 -8.85 9.10 19.59
C PRO A 122 -9.84 9.38 18.45
N MET A 123 -11.09 9.00 18.67
CA MET A 123 -12.20 9.25 17.75
C MET A 123 -13.08 10.36 18.27
N TYR A 124 -13.47 11.30 17.40
CA TYR A 124 -14.20 12.50 17.79
C TYR A 124 -15.62 12.59 17.20
N HIS A 125 -16.01 11.63 16.35
CA HIS A 125 -17.35 11.65 15.77
C HIS A 125 -18.42 11.48 16.87
N PRO A 126 -19.53 12.25 16.86
CA PRO A 126 -20.57 12.16 17.89
C PRO A 126 -21.18 10.76 18.01
N GLU A 127 -21.36 10.06 16.89
CA GLU A 127 -21.96 8.72 16.81
C GLU A 127 -20.92 7.59 16.88
N ARG A 128 -19.70 7.86 17.35
CA ARG A 128 -18.67 6.82 17.44
C ARG A 128 -19.12 5.71 18.42
N LEU A 129 -18.81 4.47 18.07
CA LEU A 129 -19.08 3.30 18.92
C LEU A 129 -17.95 3.00 19.91
N ARG A 130 -16.78 3.62 19.73
CA ARG A 130 -15.61 3.51 20.61
C ARG A 130 -14.94 4.87 20.71
N ASP A 131 -14.25 5.11 21.82
CA ASP A 131 -13.53 6.37 22.04
C ASP A 131 -12.18 6.42 21.32
N SER A 132 -11.59 5.26 21.02
CA SER A 132 -10.32 5.18 20.31
C SER A 132 -10.19 3.89 19.50
N LEU A 133 -9.21 3.90 18.59
CA LEU A 133 -8.74 2.73 17.84
C LEU A 133 -7.22 2.66 17.89
N PHE A 134 -6.66 1.46 17.83
CA PHE A 134 -5.21 1.28 17.68
C PHE A 134 -4.87 1.11 16.22
N THR A 135 -3.88 1.87 15.74
CA THR A 135 -3.37 1.77 14.38
C THR A 135 -1.84 1.63 14.40
N PRO A 136 -1.23 0.96 13.41
CA PRO A 136 0.22 0.91 13.28
C PRO A 136 0.80 2.32 13.16
N GLU A 137 1.88 2.63 13.88
CA GLU A 137 2.53 3.95 13.85
C GLU A 137 2.80 4.44 12.42
N PRO A 138 3.32 3.63 11.48
CA PRO A 138 3.52 4.07 10.09
C PRO A 138 2.24 4.56 9.39
N VAL A 139 1.06 4.04 9.78
CA VAL A 139 -0.24 4.51 9.24
C VAL A 139 -0.62 5.84 9.86
N ALA A 140 -0.46 5.99 11.18
CA ALA A 140 -0.79 7.21 11.90
C ALA A 140 0.06 8.40 11.47
N THR A 141 1.28 8.13 11.01
CA THR A 141 2.30 9.14 10.80
C THR A 141 2.62 9.39 9.32
N ALA A 142 1.96 8.69 8.39
CA ALA A 142 2.07 8.92 6.96
C ALA A 142 1.52 10.29 6.54
N ASP A 143 2.31 11.05 5.79
CA ASP A 143 1.89 12.33 5.19
C ASP A 143 1.11 12.11 3.88
N PHE A 144 1.41 11.00 3.18
CA PHE A 144 0.72 10.59 1.97
C PHE A 144 0.42 9.08 2.00
N PHE A 145 -0.85 8.74 2.18
CA PHE A 145 -1.30 7.35 2.28
C PHE A 145 -1.98 6.88 0.99
N VAL A 146 -1.50 5.78 0.41
CA VAL A 146 -2.05 5.17 -0.80
C VAL A 146 -2.55 3.77 -0.48
N ASN A 147 -3.86 3.55 -0.65
CA ASN A 147 -4.42 2.21 -0.57
C ASN A 147 -4.30 1.53 -1.95
N CYS A 148 -3.69 0.35 -1.98
CA CYS A 148 -3.48 -0.48 -3.15
C CYS A 148 -4.26 -1.80 -3.01
N PRO A 149 -5.60 -1.76 -2.90
CA PRO A 149 -6.37 -2.95 -2.64
C PRO A 149 -6.43 -3.84 -3.89
N LYS A 150 -6.61 -5.12 -3.66
CA LYS A 150 -7.07 -6.07 -4.67
C LYS A 150 -8.58 -6.27 -4.53
N PHE A 151 -9.33 -6.05 -5.61
CA PHE A 151 -10.73 -6.44 -5.70
C PHE A 151 -10.84 -7.95 -5.51
N LYS A 152 -11.63 -8.36 -4.51
CA LYS A 152 -11.84 -9.76 -4.13
C LYS A 152 -13.29 -9.95 -3.72
N ALA A 153 -13.83 -11.13 -3.99
CA ALA A 153 -15.04 -11.58 -3.31
C ALA A 153 -14.67 -11.88 -1.84
N HIS A 154 -15.48 -11.39 -0.91
CA HIS A 154 -15.43 -11.79 0.48
C HIS A 154 -16.71 -12.60 0.76
N PRO A 155 -16.62 -13.92 0.96
CA PRO A 155 -17.77 -14.71 1.40
C PRO A 155 -18.15 -14.36 2.85
#